data_AF-A0A662RXZ8-F1
#
_entry.id   AF-A0A662RXZ8-F1
#
_cell.length_a   1.000
_cell.length_b   1.000
_cell.length_c   1.000
_cell.angle_alpha   90.00
_cell.angle_beta   90.00
_cell.angle_gamma   90.00
#
_symmetry.space_group_name_H-M   'P 1'
#
loop_
_entity.id
_entity.type
_entity.pdbx_description
1 polymer ?
#
loop_
_entity_poly.entity_id
_entity_poly.type
_entity_poly.pdbx_seq_one_letter_code
_entity_poly.pdbx_strand_id
1 'polypeptide(L)'
;MLDEIEYIYEIPKKDKEYTKILRLEKFSLILAFLSFIGIIGMGIAMYAFKNFFIYNFSLVLALLAINMAYIIKFYVSIKINKIYLAHIDELEKHGNIVKEAINFLLPKLRAELKKARYPLEDFRLNLKLVDYDWISVRKKPSILRSSYEVVFKK
;
A
#
# COMPACT_ATOMS: atom_id res chain seq x y z
N MET A 1 19.44 8.69 1.40
CA MET A 1 18.18 8.32 0.71
C MET A 1 17.52 7.13 1.40
N LEU A 2 18.20 5.98 1.55
CA LEU A 2 17.63 4.84 2.29
C LEU A 2 17.33 5.21 3.74
N ASP A 3 18.24 5.92 4.41
CA ASP A 3 18.05 6.39 5.79
C ASP A 3 16.83 7.32 5.94
N GLU A 4 16.56 8.16 4.93
CA GLU A 4 15.41 9.06 4.90
C GLU A 4 14.08 8.29 4.76
N ILE A 5 14.07 7.27 3.89
CA ILE A 5 12.92 6.39 3.68
C ILE A 5 12.65 5.57 4.95
N GLU A 6 13.71 5.07 5.57
CA GLU A 6 13.62 4.34 6.84
C GLU A 6 13.05 5.26 7.93
N TYR A 7 13.56 6.48 8.06
CA TYR A 7 13.04 7.45 9.03
C TYR A 7 11.54 7.70 8.84
N ILE A 8 11.08 7.93 7.60
CA ILE A 8 9.65 8.10 7.29
C ILE A 8 8.86 6.87 7.77
N TYR A 9 9.36 5.67 7.51
CA TYR A 9 8.71 4.42 7.95
C TYR A 9 8.68 4.28 9.48
N GLU A 10 9.61 4.91 10.20
CA GLU A 10 9.69 4.86 11.66
C GLU A 10 8.81 5.88 12.37
N ILE A 11 8.30 6.91 11.69
CA ILE A 11 7.46 7.96 12.29
C ILE A 11 6.33 7.36 13.15
N PRO A 12 5.53 6.37 12.67
CA PRO A 12 4.48 5.79 13.47
C PRO A 12 5.00 5.10 14.74
N LYS A 13 6.21 4.54 14.73
CA LYS A 13 6.78 3.79 15.86
C LYS A 13 7.03 4.66 17.10
N LYS A 14 7.17 5.97 16.91
CA LYS A 14 7.41 6.94 17.99
C LYS A 14 6.14 7.28 18.77
N ASP A 15 4.96 6.97 18.22
CA ASP A 15 3.68 7.27 18.85
C ASP A 15 3.35 6.28 19.99
N LYS A 16 2.83 6.81 21.12
CA LYS A 16 2.48 6.01 22.30
C LYS A 16 1.38 4.99 22.03
N GLU A 17 0.48 5.26 21.07
CA GLU A 17 -0.59 4.35 20.67
C GLU A 17 -0.13 3.29 19.65
N TYR A 18 1.07 3.41 19.08
CA TYR A 18 1.54 2.54 18.01
C TYR A 18 1.51 1.05 18.38
N THR A 19 1.92 0.69 19.59
CA THR A 19 1.86 -0.71 20.04
C THR A 19 0.44 -1.25 20.07
N LYS A 20 -0.56 -0.42 20.41
CA LYS A 20 -1.97 -0.82 20.39
C LYS A 20 -2.46 -1.01 18.95
N ILE A 21 -2.10 -0.07 18.07
CA ILE A 21 -2.41 -0.14 16.63
C ILE A 21 -1.82 -1.41 16.01
N LEU A 22 -0.56 -1.75 16.33
CA LEU A 22 0.10 -2.96 15.85
C LEU A 22 -0.59 -4.24 16.33
N ARG A 23 -1.10 -4.27 17.57
CA ARG A 23 -1.89 -5.42 18.07
C ARG A 23 -3.20 -5.57 17.29
N LEU A 24 -3.91 -4.47 17.05
CA LEU A 24 -5.14 -4.47 16.25
C LEU A 24 -4.90 -4.92 14.81
N GLU A 25 -3.80 -4.48 14.22
CA GLU A 25 -3.35 -4.89 12.89
C GLU A 25 -3.10 -6.41 12.82
N LYS A 26 -2.31 -6.94 13.77
CA LYS A 26 -2.05 -8.38 13.87
C LYS A 26 -3.34 -9.17 14.10
N PHE A 27 -4.21 -8.68 14.98
CA PHE A 27 -5.49 -9.32 15.26
C PHE A 27 -6.40 -9.34 14.02
N SER A 28 -6.50 -8.24 13.27
CA SER A 28 -7.23 -8.17 12.00
C SER A 28 -6.72 -9.19 11.00
N LEU A 29 -5.39 -9.32 10.84
CA LEU A 29 -4.79 -10.30 9.92
C LEU A 29 -5.10 -11.74 10.33
N ILE A 30 -4.96 -12.07 11.61
CA ILE A 30 -5.29 -13.40 12.14
C ILE A 30 -6.77 -13.70 11.92
N LEU A 31 -7.65 -12.75 12.25
CA LEU A 31 -9.09 -12.90 12.10
C LEU A 31 -9.49 -13.10 10.63
N ALA A 32 -8.93 -12.31 9.71
CA ALA A 32 -9.16 -12.45 8.27
C ALA A 32 -8.67 -13.81 7.75
N PHE A 33 -7.48 -14.24 8.17
CA PHE A 33 -6.91 -15.52 7.77
C PHE A 33 -7.72 -16.72 8.27
N LEU A 34 -8.11 -16.72 9.55
CA LEU A 34 -8.98 -17.75 10.13
C LEU A 34 -10.36 -17.77 9.44
N SER A 35 -10.91 -16.59 9.14
CA SER A 35 -12.19 -16.49 8.42
C SER A 35 -12.08 -17.06 7.01
N PHE A 36 -11.00 -16.75 6.29
CA PHE A 36 -10.76 -17.26 4.94
C PHE A 36 -10.60 -18.79 4.93
N ILE A 37 -9.78 -19.34 5.83
CA ILE A 37 -9.65 -20.79 6.02
C ILE A 37 -10.99 -21.40 6.40
N GLY A 38 -11.75 -20.75 7.30
CA GLY A 38 -13.07 -21.19 7.72
C GLY A 38 -14.04 -21.30 6.53
N ILE A 39 -14.08 -20.30 5.65
CA ILE A 39 -14.94 -20.32 4.46
C ILE A 39 -14.56 -21.49 3.54
N ILE A 40 -13.27 -21.68 3.25
CA ILE A 40 -12.79 -22.79 2.39
C ILE A 40 -13.10 -24.14 3.04
N GLY A 41 -12.73 -24.31 4.30
CA GLY A 41 -12.92 -25.55 5.05
C GLY A 41 -14.40 -25.93 5.15
N MET A 42 -15.28 -24.94 5.33
CA MET A 42 -16.72 -25.18 5.36
C MET A 42 -17.29 -25.51 3.98
N GLY A 43 -16.77 -24.92 2.90
CA GLY A 43 -17.11 -25.33 1.53
C GLY A 43 -16.82 -26.81 1.27
N ILE A 44 -15.69 -27.31 1.75
CA ILE A 44 -15.33 -28.74 1.67
C ILE A 44 -16.21 -29.58 2.60
N ALA A 45 -16.43 -29.12 3.83
CA ALA A 45 -17.24 -29.82 4.83
C ALA A 45 -18.72 -29.96 4.41
N MET A 46 -19.27 -28.99 3.67
CA MET A 46 -20.61 -29.07 3.09
C MET A 46 -20.77 -30.31 2.23
N TYR A 47 -19.76 -30.62 1.41
CA TYR A 47 -19.75 -31.79 0.53
C TYR A 47 -19.66 -33.10 1.33
N ALA A 48 -18.93 -33.10 2.45
CA ALA A 48 -18.68 -34.30 3.26
C ALA A 48 -19.79 -34.64 4.27
N PHE A 49 -20.29 -33.67 5.04
CA PHE A 49 -21.14 -33.93 6.21
C PHE A 49 -22.65 -33.78 5.93
N LYS A 50 -23.04 -33.21 4.79
CA LYS A 50 -24.45 -32.97 4.37
C LYS A 50 -25.34 -32.25 5.40
N ASN A 51 -24.79 -31.70 6.48
CA ASN A 51 -25.56 -30.99 7.50
C ASN A 51 -25.66 -29.50 7.14
N PHE A 52 -26.76 -29.15 6.49
CA PHE A 52 -27.01 -27.82 5.94
C PHE A 52 -27.00 -26.71 7.01
N PHE A 53 -27.52 -26.97 8.22
CA PHE A 53 -27.63 -25.95 9.25
C PHE A 53 -26.27 -25.53 9.82
N ILE A 54 -25.41 -26.50 10.15
CA ILE A 54 -24.06 -26.23 10.70
C ILE A 54 -23.21 -25.47 9.67
N TYR A 55 -23.33 -25.84 8.40
CA TYR A 55 -22.65 -25.16 7.30
C TYR A 55 -23.06 -23.69 7.20
N ASN A 56 -24.36 -23.40 7.09
CA ASN A 56 -24.84 -22.02 6.92
C ASN A 56 -24.50 -21.17 8.14
N PHE A 57 -24.66 -21.70 9.36
CA PHE A 57 -24.32 -20.98 10.57
C PHE A 57 -22.82 -20.61 10.62
N SER A 58 -21.95 -21.58 10.31
CA SER A 58 -20.50 -21.36 10.30
C SER A 58 -20.07 -20.40 9.19
N LEU A 59 -20.70 -20.47 8.01
CA LEU A 59 -20.46 -19.55 6.90
C LEU A 59 -20.81 -18.11 7.28
N VAL A 60 -21.99 -17.90 7.90
CA VAL A 60 -22.39 -16.58 8.40
C VAL A 60 -21.39 -16.06 9.43
N LEU A 61 -20.94 -16.92 10.35
CA LEU A 61 -19.98 -16.54 11.39
C LEU A 61 -18.61 -16.16 10.80
N ALA A 62 -18.14 -16.89 9.79
CA ALA A 62 -16.91 -16.56 9.07
C ALA A 62 -17.04 -15.27 8.25
N LEU A 63 -18.20 -15.01 7.64
CA LEU A 63 -18.48 -13.75 6.94
C LEU A 63 -18.56 -12.56 7.91
N LEU A 64 -19.11 -12.74 9.12
CA LEU A 64 -19.08 -11.69 10.13
C LEU A 64 -17.65 -11.41 10.59
N ALA A 65 -16.86 -12.44 10.82
CA ALA A 65 -15.47 -12.31 11.25
C ALA A 65 -14.59 -11.61 10.20
N ILE A 66 -14.74 -11.91 8.91
CA ILE A 66 -13.97 -11.21 7.85
C ILE A 66 -14.38 -9.74 7.73
N ASN A 67 -15.68 -9.42 7.86
CA ASN A 67 -16.14 -8.02 7.88
C ASN A 67 -15.58 -7.26 9.08
N MET A 68 -15.57 -7.89 10.26
CA MET A 68 -14.95 -7.31 11.46
C MET A 68 -13.46 -7.07 11.25
N ALA A 69 -12.74 -8.00 10.62
CA ALA A 69 -11.33 -7.83 10.27
C ALA A 69 -11.10 -6.62 9.34
N TYR A 70 -11.97 -6.40 8.36
CA TYR A 70 -11.91 -5.22 7.48
C TYR A 70 -12.15 -3.91 8.23
N ILE A 71 -13.12 -3.86 9.14
CA ILE A 71 -13.38 -2.67 9.95
C ILE A 71 -12.17 -2.33 10.82
N ILE A 72 -11.58 -3.33 11.48
CA ILE A 72 -10.38 -3.14 12.31
C ILE A 72 -9.22 -2.64 11.44
N LYS A 73 -9.03 -3.21 10.25
CA LYS A 73 -8.00 -2.79 9.29
C LYS A 73 -8.18 -1.33 8.86
N PHE A 74 -9.43 -0.94 8.59
CA PHE A 74 -9.77 0.44 8.23
C PHE A 74 -9.46 1.41 9.37
N TYR A 75 -9.83 1.05 10.61
CA TYR A 75 -9.51 1.84 11.80
C TYR A 75 -8.00 2.01 12.00
N VAL A 76 -7.23 0.94 11.86
CA VAL A 76 -5.75 0.97 11.90
C VAL A 76 -5.20 1.94 10.85
N SER A 77 -5.69 1.86 9.61
CA SER A 77 -5.29 2.75 8.52
C SER A 77 -5.53 4.22 8.84
N ILE A 78 -6.73 4.56 9.35
CA ILE A 78 -7.05 5.93 9.78
C ILE A 78 -6.10 6.40 10.88
N LYS A 79 -5.85 5.56 11.88
CA LYS A 79 -4.97 5.91 13.01
C LYS A 79 -3.53 6.13 12.57
N ILE A 80 -3.00 5.27 11.70
CA ILE A 80 -1.65 5.44 11.14
C ILE A 80 -1.56 6.74 10.35
N ASN A 81 -2.54 7.03 9.48
CA ASN A 81 -2.56 8.28 8.72
C ASN A 81 -2.63 9.51 9.64
N LYS A 82 -3.39 9.44 10.73
CA LYS A 82 -3.44 10.51 11.72
C LYS A 82 -2.07 10.77 12.37
N ILE A 83 -1.30 9.71 12.66
CA ILE A 83 0.05 9.86 13.22
C ILE A 83 1.00 10.53 12.23
N TYR A 84 0.94 10.14 10.95
CA TYR A 84 1.71 10.80 9.89
C TYR A 84 1.35 12.28 9.74
N LEU A 85 0.05 12.60 9.73
CA LEU A 85 -0.42 13.99 9.64
C LEU A 85 -0.02 14.82 10.86
N ALA A 86 0.07 14.22 12.05
CA ALA A 86 0.56 14.89 13.24
C ALA A 86 2.06 15.24 13.18
N HIS A 87 2.82 14.55 12.33
CA HIS A 87 4.26 14.77 12.10
C HIS A 87 4.51 15.22 10.65
N ILE A 88 3.60 16.02 10.09
CA ILE A 88 3.66 16.43 8.68
C ILE A 88 4.96 17.17 8.35
N ASP A 89 5.45 18.01 9.27
CA ASP A 89 6.68 18.79 9.06
C ASP A 89 7.91 17.88 8.90
N GLU A 90 8.01 16.83 9.72
CA GLU A 90 9.08 15.83 9.58
C GLU A 90 8.92 15.04 8.28
N LEU A 91 7.68 14.61 7.99
CA LEU A 91 7.37 13.85 6.77
C LEU A 91 7.74 14.64 5.50
N GLU A 92 7.41 15.92 5.45
CA GLU A 92 7.74 16.81 4.32
C GLU A 92 9.23 17.06 4.22
N LYS A 93 9.93 17.28 5.34
CA LYS A 93 11.38 17.49 5.34
C LYS A 93 12.11 16.29 4.74
N HIS A 94 11.84 15.08 5.25
CA HIS A 94 12.48 13.86 4.77
C HIS A 94 11.99 13.50 3.35
N GLY A 95 10.70 13.73 3.06
CA GLY A 95 10.12 13.53 1.74
C GLY A 95 10.75 14.42 0.66
N ASN A 96 11.05 15.67 0.99
CA ASN A 96 11.72 16.61 0.07
C ASN A 96 13.14 16.14 -0.28
N ILE A 97 13.90 15.62 0.69
CA ILE A 97 15.24 15.06 0.42
C ILE A 97 15.15 13.87 -0.55
N VAL A 98 14.18 12.96 -0.34
CA VAL A 98 13.95 11.83 -1.26
C VAL A 98 13.55 12.33 -2.65
N LYS A 99 12.66 13.33 -2.71
CA LYS A 99 12.22 13.95 -3.97
C LYS A 99 13.38 14.58 -4.72
N GLU A 100 14.23 15.37 -4.06
CA GLU A 100 15.42 15.97 -4.63
C GLU A 100 16.37 14.92 -5.21
N ALA A 101 16.57 13.82 -4.48
CA ALA A 101 17.41 12.73 -4.94
C ALA A 101 16.82 12.04 -6.20
N ILE A 102 15.50 11.84 -6.27
CA ILE A 102 14.84 11.35 -7.49
C ILE A 102 14.99 12.34 -8.64
N ASN A 103 14.76 13.64 -8.36
CA ASN A 103 14.95 14.73 -9.33
C ASN A 103 16.38 14.84 -9.84
N PHE A 104 17.37 14.42 -9.05
CA PHE A 104 18.77 14.32 -9.46
C PHE A 104 19.06 13.08 -10.32
N LEU A 105 18.38 11.95 -10.04
CA LEU A 105 18.57 10.69 -10.78
C LEU A 105 17.88 10.70 -12.15
N LEU A 106 16.71 11.33 -12.28
CA LEU A 106 15.95 11.37 -13.53
C LEU A 106 16.74 11.97 -14.72
N PRO A 107 17.44 13.10 -14.58
CA PRO A 107 18.32 13.64 -15.64
C PRO A 107 19.46 12.70 -16.02
N LYS A 108 20.05 12.01 -15.04
CA LYS A 108 21.13 11.05 -15.30
C LYS A 108 20.59 9.87 -16.10
N LEU A 109 19.44 9.32 -15.73
CA LEU A 109 18.77 8.27 -16.48
C LEU A 109 18.44 8.74 -17.91
N ARG A 110 17.91 9.96 -18.07
CA ARG A 110 17.68 10.57 -19.38
C ARG A 110 18.96 10.66 -20.22
N ALA A 111 20.08 11.06 -19.62
CA ALA A 111 21.36 11.16 -20.30
C ALA A 111 21.88 9.78 -20.76
N GLU A 112 21.77 8.75 -19.91
CA GLU A 112 22.14 7.38 -20.25
C GLU A 112 21.27 6.81 -21.38
N LEU A 113 19.96 7.07 -21.36
CA LEU A 113 19.06 6.67 -22.45
C LEU A 113 19.42 7.34 -23.78
N LYS A 114 19.79 8.64 -23.75
CA LYS A 114 20.28 9.34 -24.95
C LYS A 114 21.58 8.72 -25.48
N LYS A 115 22.53 8.36 -24.60
CA LYS A 115 23.78 7.68 -24.99
C LYS A 115 23.50 6.32 -25.63
N ALA A 116 22.54 5.57 -25.10
CA ALA A 116 22.10 4.30 -25.65
C ALA A 116 21.26 4.44 -26.94
N ARG A 117 21.04 5.67 -27.44
CA ARG A 117 20.16 5.99 -28.59
C ARG A 117 18.74 5.47 -28.42
N TYR A 118 18.28 5.34 -27.17
CA TYR A 118 16.91 4.93 -26.87
C TYR A 118 15.97 6.14 -26.94
N PRO A 119 14.85 6.07 -27.67
CA PRO A 119 13.88 7.16 -27.74
C PRO A 119 13.24 7.42 -26.37
N LEU A 120 13.37 8.65 -25.87
CA LEU A 120 12.88 9.04 -24.54
C LEU A 120 11.35 8.93 -24.39
N GLU A 121 10.63 9.01 -25.50
CA GLU A 121 9.17 8.97 -25.58
C GLU A 121 8.61 7.54 -25.41
N ASP A 122 9.44 6.54 -25.72
CA ASP A 122 9.11 5.12 -25.56
C ASP A 122 9.46 4.59 -24.19
N PHE A 123 10.34 5.28 -23.46
CA PHE A 123 10.72 4.88 -22.11
C PHE A 123 9.63 5.26 -21.10
N ARG A 124 8.95 4.24 -20.57
CA ARG A 124 7.81 4.40 -19.65
C ARG A 124 8.22 4.06 -18.23
N LEU A 125 7.93 4.97 -17.31
CA LEU A 125 8.08 4.77 -15.88
C LEU A 125 6.70 4.66 -15.22
N ASN A 126 6.59 3.77 -14.23
CA ASN A 126 5.40 3.62 -13.42
C ASN A 126 5.65 4.24 -12.05
N LEU A 127 5.04 5.39 -11.77
CA LEU A 127 5.22 6.10 -10.50
C LEU A 127 3.89 6.27 -9.78
N LYS A 128 3.92 6.20 -8.44
CA LYS A 128 2.75 6.51 -7.62
C LYS A 128 2.50 8.02 -7.48
N LEU A 129 3.57 8.81 -7.57
CA LEU A 129 3.56 10.27 -7.49
C LEU A 129 4.15 10.87 -8.77
N VAL A 130 3.76 12.09 -9.12
CA VAL A 130 4.09 12.75 -10.39
C VAL A 130 4.67 14.14 -10.21
N ASP A 131 5.02 14.51 -8.99
CA ASP A 131 5.50 15.83 -8.60
C ASP A 131 7.00 16.04 -8.89
N TYR A 132 7.56 15.31 -9.85
CA TYR A 132 8.96 15.38 -10.26
C TYR A 132 9.14 16.23 -11.52
N ASP A 133 10.27 16.95 -11.60
CA ASP A 133 10.45 18.02 -12.59
C ASP A 133 10.65 17.53 -14.03
N TRP A 134 11.17 16.31 -14.19
CA TRP A 134 11.68 15.80 -15.47
C TRP A 134 10.72 14.86 -16.21
N ILE A 135 9.53 14.64 -15.68
CA ILE A 135 8.55 13.67 -16.20
C ILE A 135 7.23 14.33 -16.60
N SER A 136 6.55 13.76 -17.58
CA SER A 136 5.19 14.14 -17.97
C SER A 136 4.26 12.93 -17.87
N VAL A 137 3.02 13.19 -17.45
CA VAL A 137 2.01 12.14 -17.31
C VAL A 137 1.46 11.77 -18.68
N ARG A 138 1.64 10.51 -19.07
CA ARG A 138 1.04 9.94 -20.28
C ARG A 138 -0.32 9.31 -19.97
N LYS A 139 -0.43 8.57 -18.86
CA LYS A 139 -1.68 7.96 -18.40
C LYS A 139 -1.85 8.14 -16.91
N LYS A 140 -3.06 8.55 -16.51
CA LYS A 140 -3.47 8.62 -15.10
C LYS A 140 -3.85 7.22 -14.58
N PRO A 141 -3.84 7.02 -13.25
CA PRO A 141 -4.38 5.84 -12.61
C PRO A 141 -5.82 5.56 -13.06
N SER A 142 -6.17 4.29 -13.11
CA SER A 142 -7.52 3.81 -13.43
C SER A 142 -7.91 2.69 -12.46
N ILE A 143 -9.12 2.15 -12.60
CA ILE A 143 -9.62 1.05 -11.76
C ILE A 143 -8.66 -0.15 -11.74
N LEU A 144 -7.94 -0.39 -12.84
CA LEU A 144 -7.01 -1.51 -12.98
C LEU A 144 -5.55 -1.15 -12.69
N ARG A 145 -5.23 0.15 -12.53
CA ARG A 145 -3.85 0.63 -12.39
C ARG A 145 -3.76 1.72 -11.33
N SER A 146 -3.02 1.45 -10.27
CA SER A 146 -2.79 2.40 -9.17
C SER A 146 -1.64 3.39 -9.43
N SER A 147 -0.90 3.25 -10.53
CA SER A 147 0.25 4.10 -10.87
C SER A 147 -0.01 4.98 -12.08
N TYR A 148 0.65 6.13 -12.11
CA TYR A 148 0.80 6.95 -13.30
C TYR A 148 1.80 6.32 -14.25
N GLU A 149 1.48 6.30 -15.55
CA GLU A 149 2.47 6.07 -16.59
C GLU A 149 3.05 7.41 -16.99
N VAL A 150 4.35 7.56 -16.79
CA VAL A 150 5.06 8.81 -17.08
C VAL A 150 6.17 8.56 -18.10
N VAL A 151 6.48 9.58 -18.86
CA VAL A 151 7.58 9.62 -19.83
C VAL A 151 8.46 10.82 -19.52
N PHE A 152 9.68 10.87 -20.07
CA PHE A 152 10.53 12.04 -19.92
C PHE A 152 9.93 13.25 -20.65
N LYS A 153 10.03 14.44 -20.04
CA LYS A 153 9.71 15.69 -20.74
C LYS A 153 10.66 15.87 -21.94
N LYS A 154 10.12 16.44 -23.02
CA LYS A 154 10.90 16.83 -24.20
C LYS A 154 11.95 17.87 -23.80
#